data_AF-A0A398CF26-F1
#
_entry.id   AF-A0A398CF26-F1
#
_cell.length_a   1.000
_cell.length_b   1.000
_cell.length_c   1.000
_cell.angle_alpha   90.00
_cell.angle_beta   90.00
_cell.angle_gamma   90.00
#
_symmetry.space_group_name_H-M   'P 1'
#
loop_
_entity.id
_entity.type
_entity.pdbx_description
1 polymer ?
#
loop_
_entity_poly.entity_id
_entity_poly.type
_entity_poly.pdbx_seq_one_letter_code
_entity_poly.pdbx_strand_id
1 'polypeptide(L)'
;MELAQFKDKYDSGEIGYFFIPEVAGAENNGPNTSITAGLAYAFNKETFDAETKRFFKFVVEHYNQAAFDVGGYLSPMNGDLPSNVFKLAKDFSLDLEAVAKGGVSWDDKLDPASNEVVGSTANELALGLITPEEFAEKVDKAIGRNAPSFFKDQK
;
A
#
# COMPACT_ATOMS: atom_id res chain seq x y z
N MET A 1 8.72 -2.75 -2.92
CA MET A 1 9.39 -3.84 -2.17
C MET A 1 10.43 -4.46 -3.07
N GLU A 2 11.68 -4.55 -2.61
CA GLU A 2 12.75 -5.23 -3.35
C GLU A 2 12.64 -6.74 -3.12
N LEU A 3 11.95 -7.44 -4.02
CA LEU A 3 11.69 -8.88 -3.90
C LEU A 3 12.92 -9.74 -4.20
N ALA A 4 13.90 -9.19 -4.93
CA ALA A 4 15.08 -9.94 -5.36
C ALA A 4 15.89 -10.51 -4.19
N GLN A 5 15.95 -9.81 -3.05
CA GLN A 5 16.67 -10.26 -1.84
C GLN A 5 16.14 -11.59 -1.27
N PHE A 6 14.90 -11.95 -1.61
CA PHE A 6 14.20 -13.13 -1.10
C PHE A 6 14.19 -14.30 -2.09
N LYS A 7 14.76 -14.11 -3.29
CA LYS A 7 14.67 -15.07 -4.39
C LYS A 7 15.10 -16.48 -4.00
N ASP A 8 16.32 -16.64 -3.50
CA ASP A 8 16.87 -17.99 -3.27
C ASP A 8 16.18 -18.72 -2.11
N LYS A 9 15.72 -17.96 -1.10
CA LYS A 9 14.95 -18.53 0.02
C LYS A 9 13.53 -18.92 -0.40
N TYR A 10 12.92 -18.18 -1.33
CA TYR A 10 11.63 -18.55 -1.89
C TYR A 10 11.75 -19.78 -2.79
N ASP A 11 12.80 -19.82 -3.62
CA ASP A 11 13.09 -20.97 -4.50
C ASP A 11 13.39 -22.25 -3.71
N SER A 12 14.04 -22.13 -2.54
CA SER A 12 14.30 -23.28 -1.64
C SER A 12 13.10 -23.69 -0.79
N GLY A 13 12.04 -22.87 -0.75
CA GLY A 13 10.87 -23.07 0.11
C GLY A 13 11.08 -22.69 1.58
N GLU A 14 12.16 -21.99 1.92
CA GLU A 14 12.41 -21.48 3.29
C GLU A 14 11.44 -20.35 3.66
N ILE A 15 11.01 -19.54 2.68
CA ILE A 15 10.05 -18.46 2.87
C ILE A 15 8.89 -18.54 1.88
N GLY A 16 7.76 -17.99 2.29
CA GLY A 16 6.59 -17.77 1.45
C GLY A 16 5.86 -16.51 1.87
N TYR A 17 4.74 -16.24 1.22
CA TYR A 17 3.82 -15.16 1.59
C TYR A 17 2.40 -15.71 1.60
N PHE A 18 1.50 -14.98 2.25
CA PHE A 18 0.09 -15.28 2.27
C PHE A 18 -0.69 -13.97 2.35
N PHE A 19 -1.95 -14.03 1.92
CA PHE A 19 -2.88 -12.94 2.05
C PHE A 19 -3.56 -12.92 3.42
N ILE A 20 -4.01 -11.74 3.84
CA ILE A 20 -4.72 -11.54 5.09
C ILE A 20 -5.91 -12.50 5.10
N PRO A 21 -5.99 -13.41 6.09
CA PRO A 21 -7.02 -14.43 6.11
C PRO A 21 -8.38 -13.82 6.42
N GLU A 22 -9.42 -14.43 5.85
CA GLU A 22 -10.79 -14.13 6.22
C GLU A 22 -11.12 -14.69 7.61
N VAL A 23 -11.94 -13.94 8.35
CA VAL A 23 -12.46 -14.38 9.65
C VAL A 23 -13.81 -15.06 9.43
N ALA A 24 -13.93 -16.31 9.89
CA ALA A 24 -15.16 -17.09 9.75
C ALA A 24 -16.33 -16.42 10.47
N GLY A 25 -17.44 -16.23 9.76
CA GLY A 25 -18.65 -15.59 10.30
C GLY A 25 -18.58 -14.06 10.39
N ALA A 26 -17.51 -13.43 9.94
CA ALA A 26 -17.38 -11.97 9.84
C ALA A 26 -17.63 -11.47 8.41
N GLU A 27 -17.93 -10.18 8.30
CA GLU A 27 -18.02 -9.47 7.03
C GLU A 27 -16.61 -9.08 6.57
N ASN A 28 -15.98 -9.91 5.72
CA ASN A 28 -14.60 -9.71 5.24
C ASN A 28 -14.52 -8.63 4.14
N ASN A 29 -14.74 -7.37 4.52
CA ASN A 29 -14.82 -6.21 3.61
C ASN A 29 -13.46 -5.62 3.17
N GLY A 30 -12.38 -6.23 3.64
CA GLY A 30 -11.02 -5.73 3.52
C GLY A 30 -10.33 -6.18 2.23
N PRO A 31 -9.28 -5.47 1.82
CA PRO A 31 -8.35 -6.01 0.85
C PRO A 31 -7.62 -7.20 1.49
N ASN A 32 -7.51 -8.31 0.77
CA ASN A 32 -6.77 -9.50 1.24
C ASN A 32 -5.25 -9.27 1.20
N THR A 33 -4.80 -8.11 0.73
CA THR A 33 -3.39 -7.71 0.68
C THR A 33 -3.16 -6.48 1.54
N SER A 34 -1.99 -6.41 2.16
CA SER A 34 -1.50 -5.22 2.85
C SER A 34 -0.87 -4.19 1.89
N ILE A 35 -0.86 -4.45 0.59
CA ILE A 35 -0.32 -3.50 -0.39
C ILE A 35 -1.23 -2.29 -0.49
N THR A 36 -0.73 -1.18 0.00
CA THR A 36 -1.30 0.15 -0.19
C THR A 36 -0.77 0.73 -1.50
N ALA A 37 -1.52 1.66 -2.09
CA ALA A 37 -1.05 2.39 -3.26
C ALA A 37 0.35 2.99 -2.96
N GLY A 38 1.26 2.88 -3.92
CA GLY A 38 2.60 3.46 -3.80
C GLY A 38 2.57 4.99 -3.79
N LEU A 39 3.75 5.61 -3.90
CA LEU A 39 3.87 7.05 -3.99
C LEU A 39 3.11 7.60 -5.21
N ALA A 40 2.20 8.54 -4.97
CA ALA A 40 1.58 9.31 -6.03
C ALA A 40 2.47 10.50 -6.42
N TYR A 41 2.55 10.79 -7.72
CA TYR A 41 3.20 12.00 -8.22
C TYR A 41 2.13 13.04 -8.55
N ALA A 42 2.28 14.25 -8.00
CA ALA A 42 1.47 15.41 -8.35
C ALA A 42 2.36 16.46 -9.02
N PHE A 43 1.82 17.12 -10.04
CA PHE A 43 2.51 18.20 -10.74
C PHE A 43 1.80 19.52 -10.47
N ASN A 44 2.58 20.58 -10.24
CA ASN A 44 2.03 21.92 -10.12
C ASN A 44 1.44 22.35 -11.48
N LYS A 45 0.19 22.81 -11.47
CA LYS A 45 -0.55 23.18 -12.68
C LYS A 45 0.09 24.33 -13.46
N GLU A 46 0.69 25.29 -12.78
CA GLU A 46 1.27 26.50 -13.37
C GLU A 46 2.59 26.23 -14.07
N THR A 47 3.33 25.21 -13.61
CA THR A 47 4.64 24.85 -14.17
C THR A 47 4.62 23.58 -15.02
N PHE A 48 3.46 22.94 -15.20
CA PHE A 48 3.34 21.75 -16.04
C PHE A 48 3.34 22.09 -17.53
N ASP A 49 4.53 22.10 -18.12
CA ASP A 49 4.77 22.44 -19.52
C ASP A 49 4.86 21.21 -20.45
N ALA A 50 5.10 21.48 -21.74
CA ALA A 50 5.19 20.43 -22.76
C ALA A 50 6.36 19.46 -22.51
N GLU A 51 7.48 19.96 -21.99
CA GLU A 51 8.67 19.16 -21.69
C GLU A 51 8.43 18.22 -20.49
N THR A 52 7.84 18.74 -19.42
CA THR A 52 7.43 17.95 -18.25
C THR A 52 6.44 16.87 -18.64
N LYS A 53 5.44 17.21 -19.48
CA LYS A 53 4.50 16.23 -20.02
C LYS A 53 5.19 15.14 -20.85
N ARG A 54 6.15 15.52 -21.71
CA ARG A 54 6.91 14.55 -22.51
C ARG A 54 7.72 13.61 -21.63
N PHE A 55 8.40 14.14 -20.63
CA PHE A 55 9.16 13.34 -19.67
C PHE A 55 8.26 12.38 -18.88
N PHE A 56 7.15 12.86 -18.34
CA PHE A 56 6.25 12.00 -17.57
C PHE A 56 5.62 10.90 -18.44
N LYS A 57 5.28 11.21 -19.70
CA LYS A 57 4.84 10.20 -20.66
C LYS A 57 5.90 9.11 -20.85
N PHE A 58 7.16 9.48 -21.08
CA PHE A 58 8.27 8.54 -21.18
C PHE A 58 8.38 7.67 -19.92
N VAL A 59 8.33 8.26 -18.72
CA VAL A 59 8.37 7.51 -17.47
C VAL A 59 7.25 6.47 -17.42
N VAL A 60 6.00 6.86 -17.68
CA VAL A 60 4.84 5.94 -17.65
C VAL A 60 5.00 4.79 -18.66
N GLU A 61 5.45 5.08 -19.88
CA GLU A 61 5.61 4.08 -20.95
C GLU A 61 6.74 3.07 -20.66
N HIS A 62 7.73 3.44 -19.84
CA HIS A 62 8.91 2.61 -19.56
C HIS A 62 8.99 2.09 -18.12
N TYR A 63 8.12 2.56 -17.21
CA TYR A 63 8.21 2.23 -15.78
C TYR A 63 8.12 0.72 -15.53
N ASN A 64 7.17 0.04 -16.19
CA ASN A 64 6.92 -1.38 -15.96
C ASN A 64 8.18 -2.22 -16.16
N GLN A 65 8.81 -2.08 -17.33
CA GLN A 65 10.04 -2.80 -17.66
C GLN A 65 11.18 -2.43 -16.70
N ALA A 66 11.37 -1.13 -16.45
CA ALA A 66 12.44 -0.63 -15.58
C ALA A 66 12.31 -1.13 -14.13
N ALA A 67 11.08 -1.27 -13.60
CA ALA A 67 10.83 -1.74 -12.25
C ALA A 67 11.38 -3.16 -12.03
N PHE A 68 11.20 -4.04 -13.02
CA PHE A 68 11.70 -5.41 -12.94
C PHE A 68 13.23 -5.47 -13.19
N ASP A 69 13.75 -4.68 -14.13
CA ASP A 69 15.17 -4.71 -14.51
C ASP A 69 16.12 -4.23 -13.40
N VAL A 70 15.70 -3.28 -12.57
CA VAL A 70 16.56 -2.63 -11.57
C VAL A 70 16.58 -3.34 -10.21
N GLY A 71 15.87 -4.47 -10.05
CA GLY A 71 15.88 -5.23 -8.79
C GLY A 71 14.58 -5.98 -8.46
N GLY A 72 13.73 -6.22 -9.46
CA GLY A 72 12.45 -6.91 -9.24
C GLY A 72 11.47 -6.12 -8.38
N TYR A 73 11.43 -4.80 -8.53
CA TYR A 73 10.35 -4.01 -7.96
C TYR A 73 9.04 -4.36 -8.67
N LEU A 74 7.97 -4.41 -7.89
CA LEU A 74 6.64 -4.53 -8.46
C LEU A 74 6.26 -3.23 -9.15
N SER A 75 5.85 -3.33 -10.40
CA SER A 75 5.34 -2.21 -11.16
C SER A 75 3.92 -1.83 -10.67
N PRO A 76 3.62 -0.54 -10.46
CA PRO A 76 2.26 -0.05 -10.25
C PRO A 76 1.48 0.12 -11.57
N MET A 77 2.10 -0.17 -12.71
CA MET A 77 1.50 -0.03 -14.04
C MET A 77 0.95 -1.37 -14.52
N ASN A 78 -0.18 -1.34 -15.24
CA ASN A 78 -0.63 -2.50 -16.01
C ASN A 78 0.38 -2.77 -17.14
N GLY A 79 0.85 -4.00 -17.27
CA GLY A 79 1.77 -4.40 -18.33
C GLY A 79 2.19 -5.85 -18.22
N ASP A 80 2.76 -6.39 -19.29
CA ASP A 80 3.24 -7.77 -19.30
C ASP A 80 4.43 -7.95 -18.35
N LEU A 81 4.49 -9.11 -17.70
CA LEU A 81 5.67 -9.51 -16.93
C LEU A 81 6.83 -9.85 -17.88
N PRO A 82 8.05 -9.30 -17.65
CA PRO A 82 9.21 -9.68 -18.42
C PRO A 82 9.52 -11.17 -18.33
N SER A 83 9.94 -11.79 -19.44
CA SER A 83 10.18 -13.25 -19.50
C SER A 83 11.24 -13.78 -18.52
N ASN A 84 12.14 -12.90 -18.06
CA ASN A 84 13.25 -13.20 -17.14
C ASN A 84 12.94 -12.87 -15.67
N VAL A 85 11.70 -12.54 -15.32
CA VAL A 85 11.34 -12.29 -13.92
C VAL A 85 11.53 -13.54 -13.06
N PHE A 86 12.09 -13.39 -11.86
CA PHE A 86 12.29 -14.52 -10.94
C PHE A 86 10.96 -14.96 -10.31
N LYS A 87 10.93 -16.21 -9.82
CA LYS A 87 9.71 -16.91 -9.41
C LYS A 87 8.85 -16.12 -8.41
N LEU A 88 9.44 -15.62 -7.32
CA LEU A 88 8.71 -14.85 -6.30
C LEU A 88 8.02 -13.61 -6.89
N ALA A 89 8.72 -12.82 -7.70
CA ALA A 89 8.12 -11.64 -8.32
C ALA A 89 7.02 -12.01 -9.31
N LYS A 90 7.19 -13.10 -10.08
CA LYS A 90 6.15 -13.62 -10.97
C LYS A 90 4.89 -13.99 -10.22
N ASP A 91 5.02 -14.86 -9.22
CA ASP A 91 3.89 -15.41 -8.48
C ASP A 91 3.15 -14.28 -7.75
N PHE A 92 3.92 -13.40 -7.08
CA PHE A 92 3.32 -12.28 -6.34
C PHE A 92 2.62 -11.28 -7.26
N SER A 93 3.16 -10.99 -8.46
CA SER A 93 2.48 -10.14 -9.44
C SER A 93 1.15 -10.73 -9.91
N LEU A 94 1.10 -12.04 -10.21
CA LEU A 94 -0.13 -12.71 -10.62
C LEU A 94 -1.18 -12.70 -9.50
N ASP A 95 -0.75 -12.94 -8.27
CA ASP A 95 -1.63 -12.90 -7.10
C ASP A 95 -2.17 -11.48 -6.84
N LEU A 96 -1.38 -10.43 -7.13
CA LEU A 96 -1.83 -9.04 -7.03
C LEU A 96 -2.79 -8.61 -8.13
N GLU A 97 -2.66 -9.12 -9.35
CA GLU A 97 -3.64 -8.88 -10.42
C GLU A 97 -5.03 -9.40 -10.03
N ALA A 98 -5.11 -10.45 -9.20
CA ALA A 98 -6.36 -10.99 -8.69
C ALA A 98 -6.97 -10.16 -7.54
N VAL A 99 -6.23 -9.19 -6.97
CA VAL A 99 -6.71 -8.36 -5.88
C VAL A 99 -7.66 -7.28 -6.42
N ALA A 100 -8.95 -7.42 -6.12
CA ALA A 100 -9.98 -6.46 -6.55
C ALA A 100 -9.92 -5.10 -5.83
N LYS A 101 -9.41 -5.09 -4.59
CA LYS A 101 -9.34 -3.90 -3.74
C LYS A 101 -7.97 -3.84 -3.08
N GLY A 102 -7.27 -2.72 -3.23
CA GLY A 102 -5.99 -2.49 -2.57
C GLY A 102 -6.14 -2.13 -1.08
N GLY A 103 -5.06 -2.35 -0.34
CA GLY A 103 -4.83 -1.78 0.98
C GLY A 103 -5.06 -0.27 0.99
N VAL A 104 -5.56 0.24 2.10
CA VAL A 104 -5.59 1.68 2.36
C VAL A 104 -4.77 1.93 3.62
N SER A 105 -3.79 2.82 3.54
CA SER A 105 -3.01 3.20 4.71
C SER A 105 -3.76 4.25 5.53
N TRP A 106 -3.62 4.19 6.86
CA TRP A 106 -4.30 5.12 7.75
C TRP A 106 -3.71 6.53 7.66
N ASP A 107 -2.42 6.67 7.35
CA ASP A 107 -1.75 7.95 7.14
C ASP A 107 -2.23 8.67 5.87
N ASP A 108 -2.74 7.95 4.87
CA ASP A 108 -3.38 8.55 3.69
C ASP A 108 -4.80 9.07 3.97
N LYS A 109 -5.47 8.55 5.00
CA LYS A 109 -6.92 8.78 5.23
C LYS A 109 -7.24 9.61 6.44
N LEU A 110 -6.37 9.62 7.43
CA LEU A 110 -6.59 10.33 8.67
C LEU A 110 -5.87 11.67 8.66
N ASP A 111 -6.41 12.64 9.39
CA ASP A 111 -5.64 13.82 9.73
C ASP A 111 -4.40 13.40 10.57
N PRO A 112 -3.29 14.14 10.50
CA PRO A 112 -2.06 13.76 11.18
C PRO A 112 -2.21 13.53 12.69
N ALA A 113 -3.10 14.28 13.36
CA ALA A 113 -3.29 14.14 14.79
C ALA A 113 -4.06 12.86 15.15
N SER A 114 -5.05 12.47 14.34
CA SER A 114 -5.74 11.19 14.52
C SER A 114 -4.85 10.00 14.16
N ASN A 115 -4.01 10.12 13.12
CA ASN A 115 -3.07 9.06 12.74
C ASN A 115 -2.08 8.73 13.87
N GLU A 116 -1.57 9.74 14.58
CA GLU A 116 -0.69 9.54 15.74
C GLU A 116 -1.39 8.76 16.88
N VAL A 117 -2.68 9.06 17.11
CA VAL A 117 -3.48 8.31 18.09
C VAL A 117 -3.65 6.86 17.66
N VAL A 118 -3.90 6.57 16.38
CA VAL A 118 -4.00 5.20 15.89
C VAL A 118 -2.70 4.42 16.13
N GLY A 119 -1.54 5.01 15.78
CA GLY A 119 -0.25 4.36 15.96
C GLY A 119 0.07 4.04 17.42
N SER A 120 -0.10 5.03 18.32
CA SER A 120 0.12 4.83 19.75
C SER A 120 -0.86 3.84 20.38
N THR A 121 -2.15 3.93 20.04
CA THR A 121 -3.19 3.04 20.59
C THR A 121 -3.06 1.61 20.04
N ALA A 122 -2.58 1.43 18.80
CA ALA A 122 -2.28 0.11 18.25
C ALA A 122 -1.15 -0.59 19.02
N ASN A 123 -0.13 0.16 19.45
CA ASN A 123 0.93 -0.38 20.31
C ASN A 123 0.38 -0.78 21.69
N GLU A 124 -0.49 0.04 22.30
CA GLU A 124 -1.15 -0.30 23.56
C GLU A 124 -1.96 -1.59 23.45
N LEU A 125 -2.73 -1.74 22.36
CA LEU A 125 -3.53 -2.94 22.09
C LEU A 125 -2.62 -4.16 21.89
N ALA A 126 -1.55 -4.04 21.09
CA ALA A 126 -0.61 -5.13 20.83
C ALA A 126 0.12 -5.60 22.10
N LEU A 127 0.35 -4.69 23.06
CA LEU A 127 0.94 -4.99 24.36
C LEU A 127 -0.09 -5.48 25.39
N GLY A 128 -1.38 -5.55 25.05
CA GLY A 128 -2.45 -5.99 25.94
C GLY A 128 -2.79 -4.99 27.06
N LEU A 129 -2.43 -3.72 26.88
CA LEU A 129 -2.70 -2.65 27.86
C LEU A 129 -4.14 -2.15 27.82
N ILE A 130 -4.82 -2.38 26.70
CA ILE A 130 -6.21 -1.97 26.45
C ILE A 130 -6.96 -3.09 25.71
N THR A 131 -8.29 -3.04 25.73
CA THR A 131 -9.14 -3.94 24.95
C THR A 131 -9.34 -3.43 23.52
N PRO A 132 -9.81 -4.30 22.58
CA PRO A 132 -10.22 -3.87 21.26
C PRO A 132 -11.30 -2.76 21.27
N GLU A 133 -12.22 -2.80 22.22
CA GLU A 133 -13.27 -1.80 22.37
C GLU A 133 -12.71 -0.45 22.81
N GLU A 134 -11.76 -0.46 23.76
CA GLU A 134 -11.06 0.76 24.19
C GLU A 134 -10.19 1.35 23.07
N PHE A 135 -9.57 0.48 22.25
CA PHE A 135 -8.87 0.91 21.03
C PHE A 135 -9.82 1.66 20.10
N ALA A 136 -10.96 1.05 19.76
CA ALA A 136 -11.95 1.65 18.86
C ALA A 136 -12.47 2.99 19.40
N GLU A 137 -12.82 3.04 20.69
CA GLU A 137 -13.32 4.27 21.32
C GLU A 137 -12.29 5.41 21.29
N LYS A 138 -11.02 5.12 21.58
CA LYS A 138 -9.94 6.13 21.54
C LYS A 138 -9.74 6.68 20.13
N VAL A 139 -9.71 5.80 19.13
CA VAL A 139 -9.54 6.17 17.72
C VAL A 139 -10.74 7.00 17.24
N ASP A 140 -11.97 6.54 17.49
CA ASP A 140 -13.19 7.25 17.09
C ASP A 140 -13.27 8.66 17.69
N LYS A 141 -12.92 8.80 18.98
CA LYS A 141 -12.87 10.11 19.65
C LYS A 141 -11.83 11.04 19.02
N ALA A 142 -10.67 10.52 18.63
CA ALA A 142 -9.65 11.32 17.97
C ALA A 142 -10.12 11.81 16.60
N ILE A 143 -10.67 10.91 15.78
CA ILE A 143 -11.21 11.23 14.45
C ILE A 143 -12.34 12.26 14.58
N GLY A 144 -13.32 12.02 15.45
CA GLY A 144 -14.46 12.92 15.64
C GLY A 144 -14.05 14.32 16.11
N ARG A 145 -12.93 14.44 16.84
CA ARG A 145 -12.39 15.73 17.29
C ARG A 145 -11.60 16.45 16.20
N ASN A 146 -10.72 15.73 15.50
CA ASN A 146 -9.69 16.37 14.68
C ASN A 146 -10.10 16.49 13.21
N ALA A 147 -10.71 15.45 12.65
CA ALA A 147 -11.03 15.37 11.22
C ALA A 147 -11.94 16.51 10.73
N PRO A 148 -13.02 16.93 11.44
CA PRO A 148 -13.90 17.99 10.96
C PRO A 148 -13.19 19.32 10.71
N SER A 149 -12.18 19.65 11.52
CA SER A 149 -11.42 20.89 11.35
C SER A 149 -10.37 20.77 10.25
N PHE A 150 -9.71 19.61 10.14
CA PHE A 150 -8.61 19.42 9.19
C PHE A 150 -9.11 19.35 7.74
N PHE A 151 -10.20 18.61 7.50
CA PHE A 151 -10.73 18.38 6.15
C PHE A 151 -11.73 19.44 5.67
N LYS A 152 -12.05 20.44 6.49
CA LYS A 152 -13.08 21.45 6.17
C LYS A 152 -12.87 22.15 4.82
N ASP A 153 -11.63 22.41 4.46
CA ASP A 153 -11.25 23.19 3.28
C ASP A 153 -10.64 22.32 2.16
N GLN A 154 -10.56 21.00 2.35
CA GLN A 154 -10.10 20.05 1.34
C GLN A 154 -11.30 19.62 0.48
N LYS A 155 -11.40 20.16 -0.74
CA LYS A 155 -12.38 19.75 -1.76
C LYS A 155 -11.77 18.76 -2.74
#